data_AF-A0A6A7LGC9-F1
#
_entry.id   AF-A0A6A7LGC9-F1
#
_cell.length_a   1.000
_cell.length_b   1.000
_cell.length_c   1.000
_cell.angle_alpha   90.00
_cell.angle_beta   90.00
_cell.angle_gamma   90.00
#
_symmetry.space_group_name_H-M   'P 1'
#
loop_
_entity.id
_entity.type
_entity.pdbx_description
1 polymer ?
#
loop_
_entity_poly.entity_id
_entity_poly.type
_entity_poly.pdbx_seq_one_letter_code
_entity_poly.pdbx_strand_id
1 'polypeptide(L)'
;MMGIKENIIDIPYDVITSVKLDKGLLSSTIRFEAPALVGSKRLGMIDGIVGGENDHEGMIEAIPKRKAEDVIQVIRSGMHHTGYTQDETQIASHHQPSNINNQSSIADELTKLGKLKEQGIITEKEFAKLKKDLLDRKSPVQ
;
A
#
# COMPACT_ATOMS: atom_id res chain seq x y z
N MET A 1 -38.95 13.96 -17.04
CA MET A 1 -37.59 13.40 -17.22
C MET A 1 -36.95 13.40 -15.85
N MET A 2 -36.77 12.24 -15.23
CA MET A 2 -36.19 12.12 -13.89
C MET A 2 -34.67 12.12 -14.07
N GLY A 3 -34.04 13.27 -13.86
CA GLY A 3 -32.59 13.40 -13.99
C GLY A 3 -31.89 12.61 -12.89
N ILE A 4 -30.88 11.82 -13.26
CA ILE A 4 -29.96 11.21 -12.29
C ILE A 4 -29.12 12.34 -11.68
N LYS A 5 -29.24 12.54 -10.35
CA LYS A 5 -28.40 13.47 -9.60
C LYS A 5 -27.21 12.67 -9.05
N GLU A 6 -26.01 12.97 -9.52
CA GLU A 6 -24.79 12.40 -8.97
C GLU A 6 -24.33 13.21 -7.75
N ASN A 7 -23.85 12.52 -6.72
CA ASN A 7 -23.30 13.10 -5.52
C ASN A 7 -21.82 12.71 -5.43
N ILE A 8 -20.93 13.69 -5.54
CA ILE A 8 -19.48 13.50 -5.47
C ILE A 8 -19.03 13.91 -4.07
N ILE A 9 -18.33 13.01 -3.39
CA ILE A 9 -17.85 13.20 -2.03
C ILE A 9 -16.33 12.97 -2.02
N ASP A 10 -15.58 13.99 -1.63
CA ASP A 10 -14.13 13.90 -1.48
C ASP A 10 -13.78 13.44 -0.06
N ILE A 11 -13.03 12.34 0.03
CA ILE A 11 -12.55 11.74 1.29
C ILE A 11 -11.02 11.83 1.31
N PRO A 12 -10.44 12.70 2.14
CA PRO A 12 -8.99 12.78 2.32
C PRO A 12 -8.39 11.45 2.85
N TYR A 13 -7.13 11.15 2.53
CA TYR A 13 -6.49 9.90 2.99
C TYR A 13 -6.13 9.90 4.48
N ASP A 14 -5.86 11.06 5.06
CA ASP A 14 -5.49 11.25 6.47
C ASP A 14 -6.64 10.97 7.44
N VAL A 15 -7.89 11.08 6.97
CA VAL A 15 -9.07 10.76 7.79
C VAL A 15 -9.45 9.28 7.75
N ILE A 16 -8.91 8.51 6.80
CA ILE A 16 -9.15 7.06 6.70
C ILE A 16 -8.25 6.36 7.72
N THR A 17 -8.84 5.61 8.65
CA THR A 17 -8.11 4.88 9.68
C THR A 17 -7.89 3.42 9.31
N SER A 18 -8.76 2.86 8.48
CA SER A 18 -8.74 1.44 8.13
C SER A 18 -9.36 1.19 6.76
N VAL A 19 -8.84 0.20 6.02
CA VAL A 19 -9.42 -0.26 4.76
C VAL A 19 -9.28 -1.78 4.60
N LYS A 20 -10.41 -2.45 4.33
CA LYS A 20 -10.56 -3.90 4.19
C LYS A 20 -11.20 -4.26 2.85
N LEU A 21 -10.81 -5.42 2.32
CA LEU A 21 -11.34 -5.98 1.07
C LEU A 21 -11.97 -7.33 1.35
N ASP A 22 -13.28 -7.41 1.16
CA ASP A 22 -14.01 -8.67 1.19
C ASP A 22 -14.23 -9.17 -0.24
N LYS A 23 -13.62 -10.31 -0.57
CA LYS A 23 -13.76 -10.93 -1.89
C LYS A 23 -14.93 -11.93 -1.86
N GLY A 24 -16.07 -11.51 -2.40
CA GLY A 24 -17.21 -12.40 -2.63
C GLY A 24 -16.98 -13.36 -3.81
N LEU A 25 -17.99 -14.18 -4.08
CA LEU A 25 -17.94 -15.14 -5.20
C LEU A 25 -17.89 -14.43 -6.56
N LEU A 26 -18.67 -13.36 -6.72
CA LEU A 26 -18.86 -12.64 -8.00
C LEU A 26 -18.26 -11.24 -8.00
N SER A 27 -18.36 -10.54 -6.87
CA SER A 27 -17.89 -9.17 -6.67
C SER A 27 -17.05 -9.08 -5.40
N SER A 28 -16.48 -7.91 -5.18
CA SER A 28 -15.81 -7.52 -3.97
C SER A 28 -16.50 -6.34 -3.32
N THR A 29 -16.37 -6.27 -2.00
CA THR A 29 -16.82 -5.16 -1.18
C THR A 29 -15.60 -4.54 -0.50
N ILE A 30 -15.46 -3.23 -0.60
CA ILE A 30 -14.45 -2.47 0.14
C ILE A 30 -15.12 -1.86 1.35
N ARG A 31 -14.53 -2.06 2.52
CA ARG A 31 -14.97 -1.43 3.78
C ARG A 31 -13.87 -0.51 4.26
N PHE A 32 -14.21 0.73 4.58
CA PHE A 32 -13.26 1.69 5.11
C PHE A 32 -13.84 2.42 6.31
N GLU A 33 -12.97 2.85 7.21
CA GLU A 33 -13.36 3.58 8.40
C GLU A 33 -12.79 4.99 8.33
N ALA A 34 -13.66 5.99 8.51
CA ALA A 34 -13.25 7.39 8.48
C ALA A 34 -13.99 8.18 9.57
N PRO A 35 -13.61 8.03 10.84
CA PRO A 35 -14.39 8.56 11.97
C PRO A 35 -14.55 10.08 11.94
N ALA A 36 -13.55 10.79 11.42
CA ALA A 36 -13.58 12.25 11.32
C ALA A 36 -14.64 12.80 10.34
N LEU A 37 -15.20 11.95 9.47
CA LEU A 37 -16.25 12.33 8.51
C LEU A 37 -17.66 12.11 9.05
N VAL A 38 -17.79 11.53 10.24
CA VAL A 38 -19.06 11.07 10.80
C VAL A 38 -19.40 11.94 11.99
N GLY A 39 -20.18 12.98 11.70
CA GLY A 39 -20.55 14.02 12.65
C GLY A 39 -21.46 15.06 11.98
N SER A 40 -22.54 15.39 12.68
CA SER A 40 -23.79 16.03 12.24
C SER A 40 -23.71 17.45 11.64
N LYS A 41 -22.59 17.89 11.07
CA LYS A 41 -22.48 19.23 10.46
C LYS A 41 -21.71 19.35 9.15
N ARG A 42 -21.11 18.29 8.61
CA ARG A 42 -20.43 18.37 7.29
C ARG A 42 -20.76 17.25 6.29
N LEU A 43 -21.29 16.11 6.73
CA LEU A 43 -21.82 15.08 5.83
C LEU A 43 -23.16 14.55 6.33
N GLY A 44 -24.20 15.39 6.27
CA GLY A 44 -25.60 14.92 6.32
C GLY A 44 -26.07 14.25 5.02
N MET A 45 -25.17 13.64 4.26
CA MET A 45 -25.39 13.19 2.87
C MET A 45 -24.82 11.80 2.54
N ILE A 46 -24.33 11.05 3.54
CA ILE A 46 -23.77 9.69 3.37
C ILE A 46 -24.82 8.58 3.47
N ASP A 47 -26.09 8.90 3.17
CA ASP A 47 -27.30 8.06 3.28
C ASP A 47 -27.34 6.89 2.26
N GLY A 48 -26.20 6.23 2.04
CA GLY A 48 -26.02 5.14 1.09
C GLY A 48 -24.62 4.54 1.02
N ILE A 49 -23.62 5.17 1.66
CA ILE A 49 -22.26 4.61 1.81
C ILE A 49 -22.06 4.07 3.24
N VAL A 50 -22.78 4.60 4.22
CA VAL A 50 -22.79 4.09 5.59
C VAL A 50 -23.80 2.94 5.69
N GLY A 51 -23.32 1.72 5.49
CA GLY A 51 -24.08 0.47 5.66
C GLY A 51 -23.45 -0.47 6.70
N GLY A 52 -22.44 0.01 7.43
CA GLY A 52 -21.76 -0.74 8.48
C GLY A 52 -22.55 -0.75 9.79
N GLU A 53 -22.15 -1.61 10.72
CA GLU A 53 -22.72 -1.70 12.08
C GLU A 53 -22.44 -0.44 12.93
N ASN A 54 -21.52 0.41 12.46
CA ASN A 54 -21.09 1.65 13.11
C ASN A 54 -21.20 2.82 12.14
N ASP A 55 -21.61 3.99 12.64
CA ASP A 55 -21.79 5.20 11.82
C ASP A 55 -20.51 5.65 11.09
N HIS A 56 -19.34 5.17 11.55
CA HIS A 56 -17.99 5.51 11.07
C HIS A 56 -17.50 4.67 9.86
N GLU A 57 -18.26 3.64 9.47
CA GLU A 57 -17.87 2.69 8.43
C GLU A 57 -18.56 2.98 7.09
N GLY A 58 -17.76 3.18 6.05
CA GLY A 58 -18.18 3.29 4.67
C GLY A 58 -18.00 1.97 3.89
N MET A 59 -18.95 1.64 3.02
CA MET A 59 -18.94 0.42 2.22
C MET A 59 -19.14 0.72 0.74
N ILE A 60 -18.30 0.12 -0.11
CA ILE A 60 -18.41 0.19 -1.57
C ILE A 60 -18.60 -1.24 -2.07
N GLU A 61 -19.79 -1.54 -2.56
CA GLU A 61 -20.19 -2.88 -3.00
C GLU A 61 -20.09 -3.07 -4.52
N ALA A 62 -20.28 -4.31 -4.96
CA ALA A 62 -20.41 -4.69 -6.37
C ALA A 62 -19.20 -4.30 -7.24
N ILE A 63 -18.01 -4.18 -6.65
CA ILE A 63 -16.79 -3.87 -7.40
C ILE A 63 -16.23 -5.17 -8.03
N PRO A 64 -15.82 -5.16 -9.31
CA PRO A 64 -15.07 -6.28 -9.88
C PRO A 64 -13.78 -6.56 -9.10
N LYS A 65 -13.50 -7.82 -8.79
CA LYS A 65 -12.42 -8.22 -7.86
C LYS A 65 -11.07 -7.58 -8.15
N ARG A 66 -10.62 -7.61 -9.42
CA ARG A 66 -9.34 -7.00 -9.82
C ARG A 66 -9.31 -5.49 -9.55
N LYS A 67 -10.39 -4.79 -9.89
CA LYS A 67 -10.49 -3.34 -9.63
C LYS A 67 -10.51 -3.04 -8.13
N ALA A 68 -11.14 -3.89 -7.34
CA ALA A 68 -11.19 -3.70 -5.90
C ALA A 68 -9.79 -3.84 -5.26
N GLU A 69 -8.96 -4.75 -5.77
CA GLU A 69 -7.55 -4.88 -5.37
C GLU A 69 -6.75 -3.61 -5.71
N ASP A 70 -6.89 -3.11 -6.93
CA ASP A 70 -6.22 -1.88 -7.38
C ASP A 70 -6.60 -0.68 -6.49
N VAL A 71 -7.91 -0.52 -6.22
CA VAL A 71 -8.43 0.58 -5.38
C VAL A 71 -7.90 0.48 -3.94
N ILE A 72 -7.90 -0.71 -3.35
CA ILE A 72 -7.32 -0.95 -2.02
C ILE A 72 -5.85 -0.55 -1.98
N GLN A 73 -5.09 -0.94 -3.00
CA GLN A 73 -3.67 -0.62 -3.09
C GLN A 73 -3.44 0.90 -3.16
N VAL A 74 -4.23 1.61 -3.96
CA VAL A 74 -4.17 3.08 -4.06
C VAL A 74 -4.50 3.73 -2.73
N ILE A 75 -5.58 3.32 -2.06
CA ILE A 75 -5.99 3.88 -0.76
C ILE A 75 -4.89 3.65 0.29
N ARG A 76 -4.39 2.41 0.41
CA ARG A 76 -3.31 2.08 1.36
C ARG A 76 -2.06 2.88 1.08
N SER A 77 -1.66 2.98 -0.20
CA SER A 77 -0.52 3.78 -0.59
C SER A 77 -0.73 5.23 -0.13
N GLY A 78 -1.87 5.84 -0.45
CA GLY A 78 -2.20 7.21 -0.03
C GLY A 78 -2.15 7.41 1.48
N MET A 79 -2.67 6.47 2.27
CA MET A 79 -2.61 6.50 3.74
C MET A 79 -1.17 6.49 4.29
N HIS A 80 -0.27 5.72 3.66
CA HIS A 80 1.13 5.60 4.11
C HIS A 80 2.06 6.70 3.58
N HIS A 81 1.65 7.52 2.61
CA HIS A 81 2.51 8.61 2.10
C HIS A 81 2.67 9.78 3.09
N THR A 82 1.78 9.91 4.08
CA THR A 82 1.80 11.00 5.07
C THR A 82 2.54 10.61 6.36
N GLY A 83 2.93 9.35 6.51
CA GLY A 83 3.67 8.84 7.67
C GLY A 83 4.89 8.05 7.24
N TYR A 84 6.08 8.60 7.46
CA TYR A 84 7.29 7.80 7.55
C TYR A 84 7.04 6.65 8.54
N THR A 85 7.04 5.39 8.06
CA THR A 85 7.74 4.21 8.61
C THR A 85 7.24 2.95 7.90
N GLN A 86 8.19 2.08 7.54
CA GLN A 86 7.96 0.71 7.09
C GLN A 86 7.06 -0.04 8.07
N ASP A 87 6.00 -0.69 7.59
CA ASP A 87 5.63 -1.98 8.14
C ASP A 87 5.27 -2.95 7.03
N GLU A 88 6.04 -4.03 7.05
CA GLU A 88 6.04 -5.15 6.15
C GLU A 88 4.81 -6.01 6.44
N THR A 89 3.76 -5.89 5.62
CA THR A 89 2.80 -7.00 5.48
C THR A 89 2.84 -7.50 4.05
N GLN A 90 3.66 -8.53 3.90
CA GLN A 90 3.75 -9.40 2.74
C GLN A 90 2.34 -9.93 2.40
N ILE A 91 1.75 -9.46 1.29
CA ILE A 91 0.87 -10.30 0.49
C ILE A 91 1.38 -10.20 -0.94
N ALA A 92 1.85 -11.34 -1.42
CA ALA A 92 2.48 -11.55 -2.70
C ALA A 92 1.72 -10.90 -3.85
N SER A 93 2.36 -9.96 -4.53
CA SER A 93 2.04 -9.58 -5.91
C SER A 93 3.28 -8.94 -6.52
N HIS A 94 3.88 -9.69 -7.44
CA HIS A 94 4.97 -9.32 -8.31
C HIS A 94 4.63 -8.03 -9.09
N HIS A 95 5.08 -6.87 -8.62
CA HIS A 95 5.24 -5.68 -9.46
C HIS A 95 6.46 -4.89 -8.99
N GLN A 96 7.56 -5.10 -9.70
CA GLN A 96 8.63 -4.09 -9.79
C GLN A 96 8.01 -2.78 -10.27
N PRO A 97 8.45 -1.66 -9.69
CA PRO A 97 9.19 -0.71 -10.51
C PRO A 97 10.50 -0.31 -9.84
N SER A 98 11.57 -0.47 -10.60
CA SER A 98 12.86 0.15 -10.40
C SER A 98 12.76 1.68 -10.53
N ASN A 99 13.08 2.46 -9.48
CA ASN A 99 14.32 3.25 -9.41
C ASN A 99 14.35 4.26 -8.24
N ILE A 100 15.32 4.04 -7.35
CA ILE A 100 16.33 5.01 -6.86
C ILE A 100 15.82 6.24 -6.07
N ASN A 101 15.99 6.19 -4.74
CA ASN A 101 16.86 7.17 -4.08
C ASN A 101 17.55 6.61 -2.81
N ASN A 102 18.76 6.11 -3.02
CA ASN A 102 19.96 6.09 -2.18
C ASN A 102 19.88 6.46 -0.69
N GLN A 103 19.38 5.54 0.15
CA GLN A 103 19.98 5.27 1.47
C GLN A 103 19.89 3.77 1.81
N SER A 104 20.25 2.88 0.87
CA SER A 104 20.47 1.48 1.26
C SER A 104 21.68 1.41 2.19
N SER A 105 21.46 0.91 3.40
CA SER A 105 22.53 0.66 4.35
C SER A 105 23.47 -0.41 3.77
N ILE A 106 24.76 -0.36 4.12
CA ILE A 106 25.75 -1.38 3.71
C ILE A 106 25.25 -2.79 4.06
N ALA A 107 24.55 -2.93 5.20
CA ALA A 107 23.94 -4.18 5.63
C ALA A 107 22.84 -4.69 4.69
N ASP A 108 22.03 -3.80 4.13
CA ASP A 108 20.95 -4.17 3.21
C ASP A 108 21.51 -4.66 1.87
N GLU A 109 22.56 -4.00 1.39
CA GLU A 109 23.26 -4.39 0.17
C GLU A 109 23.97 -5.74 0.33
N LEU A 110 24.61 -5.99 1.48
CA LEU A 110 25.20 -7.30 1.80
C LEU A 110 24.14 -8.41 1.89
N THR A 111 22.99 -8.11 2.48
CA THR A 111 21.86 -9.05 2.57
C THR A 111 21.35 -9.43 1.19
N LYS A 112 21.23 -8.45 0.27
CA LYS A 112 20.85 -8.72 -1.13
C LYS A 112 21.86 -9.61 -1.84
N LEU A 113 23.16 -9.34 -1.68
CA LEU A 113 24.20 -10.18 -2.26
C LEU A 113 24.15 -11.62 -1.73
N GLY A 114 23.89 -11.80 -0.42
CA GLY A 114 23.73 -13.11 0.19
C GLY A 114 22.59 -13.91 -0.44
N LYS A 115 21.42 -13.26 -0.62
CA LYS A 115 20.26 -13.86 -1.29
C LYS A 115 20.56 -14.28 -2.73
N LEU A 116 21.27 -13.45 -3.49
CA LEU A 116 21.63 -13.78 -4.88
C LEU A 116 22.55 -15.00 -4.97
N LYS A 117 23.48 -15.16 -4.00
CA LYS A 117 24.32 -16.35 -3.88
C LYS A 117 23.49 -17.59 -3.51
N GLU A 118 22.61 -17.50 -2.52
CA GLU A 118 21.75 -18.61 -2.10
C GLU A 118 20.81 -19.08 -3.22
N GLN A 119 20.34 -18.14 -4.05
CA GLN A 119 19.52 -18.43 -5.23
C GLN A 119 20.33 -19.00 -6.41
N GLY A 120 21.66 -19.11 -6.29
CA GLY A 120 22.54 -19.60 -7.35
C GLY A 120 22.66 -18.67 -8.56
N ILE A 121 22.22 -17.41 -8.42
CA ILE A 121 22.27 -16.39 -9.50
C ILE A 121 23.71 -15.93 -9.71
N ILE A 122 24.50 -15.89 -8.63
CA ILE A 122 25.94 -15.58 -8.67
C ILE A 122 26.73 -16.71 -8.03
N THR A 123 27.95 -16.91 -8.51
CA THR A 123 28.88 -17.90 -7.95
C THR A 123 29.57 -17.38 -6.68
N GLU A 124 30.12 -18.28 -5.86
CA GLU A 124 30.88 -17.92 -4.65
C GLU A 124 32.02 -16.93 -4.95
N LYS A 125 32.69 -17.11 -6.09
CA LYS A 125 33.79 -16.26 -6.54
C LYS A 125 33.31 -14.84 -6.87
N GLU A 126 32.15 -14.72 -7.51
CA GLU A 126 31.53 -13.43 -7.84
C GLU A 126 31.01 -12.74 -6.58
N PHE A 127 30.39 -13.48 -5.68
CA PHE A 127 29.95 -12.97 -4.38
C PHE A 127 31.12 -12.39 -3.58
N ALA A 128 32.25 -13.09 -3.48
CA ALA A 128 33.44 -12.59 -2.78
C ALA A 128 33.99 -11.30 -3.40
N LYS A 129 34.01 -11.21 -4.74
CA LYS A 129 34.45 -10.00 -5.46
C LYS A 129 33.52 -8.81 -5.20
N LEU A 130 32.20 -9.04 -5.30
CA LEU A 130 31.18 -8.00 -5.10
C LEU A 130 31.13 -7.53 -3.65
N LYS A 131 31.25 -8.43 -2.68
CA LYS A 131 31.33 -8.10 -1.25
C LYS A 131 32.51 -7.18 -0.96
N LYS A 132 33.69 -7.49 -1.51
CA LYS A 132 34.89 -6.67 -1.34
C LYS A 132 34.70 -5.28 -1.96
N ASP A 133 34.24 -5.23 -3.21
CA ASP A 133 34.00 -3.99 -3.95
C ASP A 133 32.93 -3.10 -3.30
N LEU A 134 31.98 -3.71 -2.57
CA LEU A 134 30.98 -2.99 -1.79
C LEU A 134 31.57 -2.34 -0.54
N LEU A 135 32.40 -3.10 0.20
CA LEU A 135 33.07 -2.61 1.39
C LEU A 135 34.09 -1.52 1.04
N ASP A 136 34.83 -1.67 -0.06
CA ASP A 136 35.82 -0.69 -0.50
C ASP A 136 35.15 0.63 -0.93
N ARG A 137 33.98 0.58 -1.61
CA ARG A 137 33.24 1.77 -2.05
C ARG A 137 32.58 2.57 -0.93
N LYS A 138 32.26 1.92 0.19
CA LYS A 138 31.55 2.52 1.34
C LYS A 138 32.43 2.66 2.57
N SER A 139 33.70 2.26 2.49
CA SER A 139 34.70 2.59 3.48
C SER A 139 34.95 4.10 3.44
N PRO A 140 34.69 4.83 4.54
CA PRO A 140 35.12 6.22 4.61
C PRO A 140 36.64 6.23 4.54
N VAL A 141 37.20 6.88 3.52
CA VAL A 141 38.58 7.37 3.60
C VAL A 141 38.60 8.30 4.81
N GLN A 142 39.34 7.91 5.85
CA GLN A 142 39.60 8.72 7.04
C GLN A 142 40.27 10.03 6.66
#